data_AF-A0A1H8DY81-F1
#
_entry.id   AF-A0A1H8DY81-F1
#
_cell.length_a   1.000
_cell.length_b   1.000
_cell.length_c   1.000
_cell.angle_alpha   90.00
_cell.angle_beta   90.00
_cell.angle_gamma   90.00
#
_symmetry.space_group_name_H-M   'P 1'
#
loop_
_entity.id
_entity.type
_entity.pdbx_description
1 polymer ?
#
loop_
_entity_poly.entity_id
_entity_poly.type
_entity_poly.pdbx_seq_one_letter_code
_entity_poly.pdbx_strand_id
1 'polypeptide(L)' 'MLTDAGVTLIGGSLEENPSAYKNIETVMAAQQQLIEVQGKFYPRIVKMDKE' A
#
# COMPACT_ATOMS: atom_id res chain seq x y z
N MET A 1 -12.54 0.95 3.61
CA MET A 1 -11.12 0.57 3.64
C MET A 1 -10.25 1.35 2.64
N LEU A 2 -10.49 1.30 1.32
CA LEU A 2 -9.75 2.16 0.35
C LEU A 2 -10.53 3.44 -0.03
N THR A 3 -11.84 3.30 -0.23
CA THR A 3 -12.75 4.43 -0.46
C THR A 3 -12.76 5.43 0.69
N ASP A 4 -12.77 4.95 1.94
CA ASP A 4 -12.71 5.82 3.14
C ASP A 4 -11.37 6.56 3.25
N ALA A 5 -10.30 5.99 2.67
CA ALA A 5 -8.99 6.63 2.57
C ALA A 5 -8.88 7.58 1.35
N GLY A 6 -9.97 7.78 0.61
CA GLY A 6 -10.00 8.63 -0.58
C GLY A 6 -9.27 8.04 -1.79
N VAL A 7 -9.13 6.72 -1.84
CA VAL A 7 -8.45 5.99 -2.92
C VAL A 7 -9.48 5.33 -3.84
N THR A 8 -9.40 5.66 -5.13
CA THR A 8 -10.17 4.98 -6.18
C THR A 8 -9.46 3.72 -6.63
N LEU A 9 -10.09 2.56 -6.47
CA LEU A 9 -9.58 1.27 -6.95
C LEU A 9 -10.28 0.87 -8.26
N ILE A 10 -9.49 0.45 -9.25
CA ILE A 10 -9.95 -0.08 -10.54
C ILE A 10 -9.38 -1.48 -10.71
N GLY A 11 -10.22 -2.52 -10.59
CA GLY A 11 -9.76 -3.92 -10.60
C GLY A 11 -9.32 -4.41 -9.21
N GLY A 12 -8.48 -5.44 -9.18
CA GLY A 12 -7.90 -6.02 -7.96
C GLY A 12 -8.66 -7.21 -7.39
N SER A 13 -7.92 -8.13 -6.79
CA SER A 13 -8.46 -9.32 -6.12
C SER A 13 -8.59 -9.11 -4.61
N LEU A 14 -9.29 -10.03 -3.94
CA LEU A 14 -9.44 -10.01 -2.48
C LEU A 14 -8.11 -10.30 -1.76
N GLU A 15 -7.19 -10.99 -2.44
CA GLU A 15 -5.86 -11.35 -1.93
C GLU A 15 -4.94 -10.12 -1.84
N GLU A 16 -5.19 -9.10 -2.66
CA GLU A 16 -4.44 -7.85 -2.68
C GLU A 16 -5.03 -6.77 -1.75
N ASN A 17 -6.01 -7.14 -0.92
CA ASN A 17 -6.56 -6.23 0.07
C ASN A 17 -5.43 -5.72 0.98
N PRO A 18 -5.36 -4.42 1.33
CA PRO A 18 -4.32 -3.89 2.22
C PRO A 18 -4.18 -4.66 3.55
N SER A 19 -5.26 -5.25 4.07
CA SER A 19 -5.24 -6.06 5.28
C SER A 19 -4.54 -7.42 5.12
N ALA A 20 -4.28 -7.88 3.89
CA ALA A 20 -3.48 -9.08 3.61
C ALA A 20 -1.97 -8.83 3.78
N TYR A 21 -1.53 -7.56 3.81
CA TYR A 21 -0.12 -7.18 3.91
C TYR A 21 0.27 -6.73 5.32
N LYS A 22 1.58 -6.79 5.60
CA LYS A 22 2.16 -6.21 6.82
C LYS A 22 2.05 -4.68 6.79
N ASN A 23 1.95 -4.07 7.97
CA ASN A 23 2.02 -2.61 8.08
C ASN A 23 3.40 -2.10 7.61
N ILE A 24 3.39 -1.28 6.56
CA ILE A 24 4.62 -0.76 5.96
C ILE A 24 5.44 0.10 6.92
N GLU A 25 4.81 0.86 7.83
CA GLU A 25 5.53 1.69 8.81
C GLU A 25 6.36 0.81 9.75
N THR A 26 5.80 -0.32 10.19
CA THR A 26 6.49 -1.28 11.05
C THR A 26 7.66 -1.93 10.32
N VAL A 27 7.48 -2.31 9.06
CA VAL A 27 8.53 -2.90 8.24
C VAL A 27 9.67 -1.90 8.03
N MET A 28 9.35 -0.66 7.63
CA MET A 28 10.36 0.37 7.37
C MET A 28 11.12 0.78 8.63
N ALA A 29 10.46 0.86 9.78
CA ALA A 29 11.11 1.15 11.05
C ALA A 29 12.18 0.09 11.42
N ALA A 30 11.93 -1.18 11.11
CA ALA A 30 12.87 -2.27 11.36
C ALA A 30 14.08 -2.28 10.41
N GLN A 31 14.04 -1.52 9.30
CA GLN A 31 15.05 -1.53 8.25
C GLN A 31 15.92 -0.26 8.22
N GLN A 32 15.75 0.66 9.18
CA GLN A 32 16.43 1.97 9.20
C GLN A 32 17.96 1.91 9.09
N GLN A 33 18.60 0.81 9.49
CA GLN A 33 20.05 0.64 9.41
C GLN A 33 20.54 0.28 8.00
N LEU A 34 19.66 -0.18 7.11
CA LEU A 34 20.00 -0.70 5.79
C LEU A 34 19.51 0.19 4.64
N ILE A 35 18.60 1.12 4.93
CA ILE A 35 17.90 1.91 3.92
C ILE A 35 17.77 3.37 4.33
N GLU A 36 17.70 4.25 3.34
CA GLU A 36 17.41 5.67 3.52
C GLU A 36 16.09 6.02 2.81
N VAL A 37 15.16 6.64 3.54
CA VAL A 37 13.84 6.99 3.00
C VAL A 37 13.94 8.29 2.22
N GLN A 38 13.76 8.21 0.89
CA GLN A 38 13.79 9.36 0.00
C GLN A 38 12.44 10.09 -0.10
N GLY A 39 11.34 9.41 0.23
CA GLY A 39 10.00 9.98 0.16
C GLY A 39 8.91 8.97 0.43
N LYS A 40 7.68 9.47 0.61
CA LYS A 40 6.49 8.67 0.84
C LYS A 40 5.37 9.13 -0.08
N PHE A 41 4.73 8.16 -0.72
CA PHE A 41 3.67 8.41 -1.68
C PHE A 41 2.35 7.86 -1.15
N TYR A 42 1.28 8.63 -1.35
CA TYR A 42 -0.07 8.25 -0.97
C TYR A 42 -0.90 8.11 -2.23
N PRO A 43 -1.35 6.89 -2.59
CA PRO A 43 -2.09 6.68 -3.82
C PRO A 43 -3.44 7.38 -3.75
N ARG A 44 -3.89 7.93 -4.88
CA ARG A 44 -5.26 8.46 -5.05
C ARG A 44 -6.08 7.59 -5.99
N ILE A 45 -5.41 6.97 -6.96
CA ILE A 45 -6.00 6.05 -7.92
C ILE A 45 -5.06 4.85 -8.02
N VAL A 46 -5.62 3.65 -7.95
CA VAL A 46 -4.91 2.39 -8.10
C VAL A 46 -5.63 1.57 -9.15
N LYS A 47 -4.89 1.09 -10.15
CA LYS A 47 -5.38 0.09 -11.10
C LYS A 47 -4.60 -1.20 -10.84
N MET A 48 -5.28 -2.20 -10.31
CA MET A 48 -4.69 -3.53 -10.09
C MET A 48 -5.09 -4.46 -11.24
N ASP A 49 -4.41 -5.60 -11.33
CA ASP A 49 -4.74 -6.59 -12.34
C ASP A 49 -6.14 -7.14 -12.12
N LYS A 50 -6.75 -7.57 -13.21
CA LYS A 50 -8.12 -8.05 -13.25
C LYS A 50 -8.08 -9.36 -14.02
N GLU A 51 -7.70 -10.44 -13.34
CA GLU A 51 -7.96 -11.77 -13.89
C GLU A 51 -9.46 -11.93 -14.20
#